data_AF-L1JBI2-F1
#
_entry.id   AF-L1JBI2-F1
#
_cell.length_a   1.000
_cell.length_b   1.000
_cell.length_c   1.000
_cell.angle_alpha   90.00
_cell.angle_beta   90.00
_cell.angle_gamma   90.00
#
_symmetry.space_group_name_H-M   'P 1'
#
loop_
_entity.id
_entity.type
_entity.pdbx_description
1 polymer ?
#
loop_
_entity_poly.entity_id
_entity_poly.type
_entity_poly.pdbx_seq_one_letter_code
_entity_poly.pdbx_strand_id
1 'polypeptide(L)'
;MESSDQSSPSIPIKKAFEYRKACELGDGKACLYFGNYLQCARTDTICKNNKRVRKFLQRACSLGEADGCLYLAGMQITGQVPGSEKEAFQNAMTACNMGSTDACFLAATFTRAGLGTKKDCSCGL
;
A
#
# COMPACT_ATOMS: atom_id res chain seq x y z
N MET A 1 -28.47 -21.20 -6.53
CA MET A 1 -28.25 -20.53 -7.82
C MET A 1 -27.61 -19.20 -7.51
N GLU A 2 -26.32 -19.13 -7.80
CA GLU A 2 -25.50 -17.92 -7.78
C GLU A 2 -26.18 -16.81 -8.59
N SER A 3 -26.41 -15.67 -7.95
CA SER A 3 -26.69 -14.40 -8.64
C SER A 3 -25.42 -13.55 -8.53
N SER A 4 -24.64 -13.67 -9.59
CA SER A 4 -23.56 -12.79 -10.02
C SER A 4 -24.04 -11.36 -10.16
N ASP A 5 -23.62 -10.48 -9.25
CA ASP A 5 -23.60 -9.03 -9.46
C ASP A 5 -22.15 -8.55 -9.35
N GLN A 6 -21.45 -8.67 -10.47
CA GLN A 6 -20.03 -8.35 -10.65
C GLN A 6 -19.91 -6.88 -11.10
N SER A 7 -20.21 -5.91 -10.24
CA SER A 7 -20.06 -4.48 -10.60
C SER A 7 -19.87 -3.54 -9.41
N SER A 8 -19.16 -3.97 -8.37
CA SER A 8 -18.48 -3.10 -7.40
C SER A 8 -17.70 -3.99 -6.44
N PRO A 9 -16.44 -3.67 -6.05
CA PRO A 9 -15.77 -4.40 -4.98
C PRO A 9 -16.34 -3.93 -3.64
N SER A 10 -17.65 -4.05 -3.44
CA SER A 10 -18.30 -3.97 -2.14
C SER A 10 -17.99 -5.27 -1.43
N ILE A 11 -16.74 -5.43 -0.94
CA ILE A 11 -16.43 -6.48 0.03
C ILE A 11 -17.48 -6.34 1.13
N PRO A 12 -18.30 -7.37 1.40
CA PRO A 12 -19.37 -7.25 2.37
C PRO A 12 -18.79 -6.78 3.71
N ILE A 13 -19.46 -5.87 4.42
CA ILE A 13 -18.98 -5.31 5.71
C ILE A 13 -18.51 -6.43 6.66
N LYS A 14 -19.17 -7.58 6.62
CA LYS A 14 -18.79 -8.80 7.35
C LYS A 14 -17.38 -9.29 7.00
N LYS A 15 -17.05 -9.39 5.72
CA LYS A 15 -15.74 -9.84 5.23
C LYS A 15 -14.63 -8.82 5.51
N ALA A 16 -14.95 -7.52 5.45
CA ALA A 16 -14.04 -6.48 5.92
C ALA A 16 -13.74 -6.60 7.42
N PHE A 17 -14.75 -6.90 8.23
CA PHE A 17 -14.56 -7.13 9.67
C PHE A 17 -13.71 -8.38 9.96
N GLU A 18 -13.86 -9.45 9.18
CA GLU A 18 -13.02 -10.66 9.25
C GLU A 18 -11.55 -10.35 8.92
N TYR A 19 -11.28 -9.62 7.84
CA TYR A 19 -9.91 -9.20 7.50
C TYR A 19 -9.28 -8.32 8.58
N ARG A 20 -10.06 -7.40 9.16
CA ARG A 20 -9.57 -6.59 10.29
C ARG A 20 -9.13 -7.48 11.46
N LYS A 21 -9.96 -8.45 11.86
CA LYS A 21 -9.63 -9.36 12.97
C LYS A 21 -8.41 -10.21 12.66
N ALA A 22 -8.34 -10.81 11.48
CA ALA A 22 -7.17 -11.59 11.07
C ALA A 22 -5.89 -10.73 11.04
N CYS A 23 -5.98 -9.48 10.58
CA CYS A 23 -4.87 -8.54 10.65
C CYS A 23 -4.44 -8.23 12.10
N GLU A 24 -5.40 -8.02 13.01
CA GLU A 24 -5.15 -7.83 14.44
C GLU A 24 -4.45 -9.05 15.07
N LEU A 25 -4.69 -10.25 14.55
CA LEU A 25 -4.03 -11.51 14.92
C LEU A 25 -2.66 -11.73 14.24
N GLY A 26 -2.23 -10.85 13.34
CA GLY A 26 -0.90 -10.92 12.71
C GLY A 26 -0.87 -11.48 11.29
N ASP A 27 -2.02 -11.69 10.66
CA ASP A 27 -2.09 -12.06 9.25
C ASP A 27 -1.80 -10.85 8.35
N GLY A 28 -0.63 -10.84 7.72
CA GLY A 28 -0.19 -9.77 6.83
C GLY A 28 -1.10 -9.59 5.61
N LYS A 29 -1.58 -10.69 5.01
CA LYS A 29 -2.47 -10.65 3.84
C LYS A 29 -3.81 -10.07 4.21
N ALA A 30 -4.32 -10.42 5.38
CA ALA A 30 -5.55 -9.82 5.89
C ALA A 30 -5.38 -8.30 6.14
N CYS A 31 -4.22 -7.85 6.63
CA CYS A 31 -3.92 -6.43 6.75
C CYS A 31 -3.91 -5.71 5.39
N LEU A 32 -3.32 -6.35 4.37
CA LEU A 32 -3.31 -5.85 3.00
C LEU A 32 -4.73 -5.72 2.43
N TYR A 33 -5.52 -6.79 2.51
CA TYR A 33 -6.89 -6.80 1.99
C TYR A 33 -7.79 -5.80 2.71
N PHE A 34 -7.65 -5.66 4.03
CA PHE A 34 -8.40 -4.64 4.78
C PHE A 34 -7.94 -3.22 4.44
N GLY A 35 -6.63 -3.00 4.28
CA GLY A 35 -6.07 -1.72 3.85
C GLY A 35 -6.58 -1.29 2.48
N ASN A 36 -6.65 -2.21 1.52
CA ASN A 36 -7.22 -1.97 0.19
C ASN A 36 -8.73 -1.76 0.25
N TYR A 37 -9.46 -2.51 1.08
CA TYR A 37 -10.89 -2.29 1.28
C TYR A 37 -11.22 -0.87 1.75
N LEU A 38 -10.45 -0.34 2.69
CA LEU A 38 -10.63 1.01 3.21
C LEU A 38 -10.44 2.11 2.15
N GLN A 39 -9.86 1.79 0.99
CA GLN A 39 -9.71 2.72 -0.14
C GLN A 39 -10.96 2.77 -1.05
N CYS A 40 -11.84 1.76 -1.01
CA CYS A 40 -12.80 1.49 -2.08
C CYS A 40 -14.22 2.09 -1.95
N ALA A 41 -14.54 2.98 -1.01
CA ALA A 41 -15.84 3.68 -1.07
C ALA A 41 -15.69 5.20 -1.08
N ARG A 42 -15.89 5.80 -2.24
CA ARG A 42 -16.02 7.26 -2.36
C ARG A 42 -17.27 7.81 -1.67
N THR A 43 -18.22 6.94 -1.31
CA THR A 43 -19.57 7.28 -0.85
C THR A 43 -19.84 6.95 0.62
N ASP A 44 -19.01 6.13 1.29
CA ASP A 44 -19.20 5.78 2.70
C ASP A 44 -18.19 6.49 3.61
N THR A 45 -18.68 7.00 4.74
CA THR A 45 -17.90 7.68 5.80
C THR A 45 -16.72 6.84 6.32
N ILE A 46 -16.75 5.52 6.10
CA ILE A 46 -15.72 4.54 6.47
C ILE A 46 -14.48 4.63 5.55
N CYS A 47 -14.63 5.04 4.31
CA CYS A 47 -13.65 4.85 3.23
C CYS A 47 -12.83 6.09 2.85
N LYS A 48 -12.84 7.11 3.72
CA LYS A 48 -11.96 8.29 3.61
C LYS A 48 -10.93 8.37 4.74
N ASN A 49 -10.60 7.25 5.37
CA ASN A 49 -9.62 7.28 6.47
C ASN A 49 -8.21 6.92 5.97
N ASN A 50 -7.60 7.85 5.23
CA ASN A 50 -6.25 7.72 4.67
C ASN A 50 -5.20 7.40 5.75
N LYS A 51 -5.42 7.84 7.00
CA LYS A 51 -4.58 7.49 8.15
C LYS A 51 -4.73 6.00 8.55
N ARG A 52 -5.95 5.46 8.52
CA ARG A 52 -6.18 4.03 8.76
C ARG A 52 -5.62 3.19 7.62
N VAL A 53 -5.83 3.58 6.36
CA VAL A 53 -5.25 2.89 5.20
C VAL A 53 -3.74 2.77 5.37
N ARG A 54 -3.04 3.89 5.64
CA ARG A 54 -1.61 3.89 5.94
C ARG A 54 -1.25 2.91 7.06
N LYS A 55 -1.99 2.92 8.17
CA LYS A 55 -1.72 2.05 9.32
C LYS A 55 -1.79 0.57 8.95
N PHE A 56 -2.80 0.16 8.19
CA PHE A 56 -2.98 -1.25 7.81
C PHE A 56 -1.97 -1.70 6.75
N LEU A 57 -1.69 -0.87 5.76
CA LEU A 57 -0.64 -1.16 4.77
C LEU A 57 0.75 -1.21 5.41
N GLN A 58 1.06 -0.29 6.33
CA GLN A 58 2.30 -0.32 7.11
C GLN A 58 2.43 -1.62 7.91
N ARG A 59 1.33 -2.07 8.53
CA ARG A 59 1.32 -3.33 9.27
C ARG A 59 1.51 -4.54 8.35
N ALA A 60 0.85 -4.57 7.20
CA ALA A 60 1.06 -5.62 6.19
C ALA A 60 2.53 -5.70 5.77
N CYS A 61 3.13 -4.54 5.46
CA CYS A 61 4.55 -4.41 5.16
C CYS A 61 5.45 -4.96 6.30
N SER A 62 5.19 -4.57 7.54
CA SER A 62 5.93 -5.05 8.72
C SER A 62 5.75 -6.55 9.00
N LEU A 63 4.71 -7.17 8.46
CA LEU A 63 4.45 -8.61 8.54
C LEU A 63 5.04 -9.39 7.35
N GLY A 64 5.82 -8.74 6.48
CA GLY A 64 6.50 -9.37 5.35
C GLY A 64 5.68 -9.43 4.06
N GLU A 65 4.49 -8.81 4.02
CA GLU A 65 3.74 -8.70 2.77
C GLU A 65 4.25 -7.52 1.95
N ALA A 66 5.07 -7.83 0.94
CA ALA A 66 5.72 -6.86 0.06
C ALA A 66 4.71 -5.88 -0.57
N ASP A 67 3.55 -6.38 -1.00
CA ASP A 67 2.49 -5.57 -1.58
C ASP A 67 1.98 -4.49 -0.62
N GLY A 68 2.03 -4.75 0.69
CA GLY A 68 1.72 -3.75 1.71
C GLY A 68 2.64 -2.52 1.63
N CYS A 69 3.95 -2.73 1.46
CA CYS A 69 4.89 -1.61 1.30
C CYS A 69 4.76 -0.96 -0.08
N LEU A 70 4.54 -1.74 -1.14
CA LEU A 70 4.35 -1.24 -2.51
C LEU A 70 3.15 -0.30 -2.60
N TYR A 71 1.98 -0.73 -2.11
CA TYR A 71 0.78 0.12 -2.11
C TYR A 71 0.98 1.34 -1.24
N LEU A 72 1.61 1.20 -0.07
CA LEU A 72 1.91 2.35 0.78
C LEU A 72 2.78 3.38 0.04
N ALA A 73 3.83 2.95 -0.66
CA ALA A 73 4.68 3.81 -1.46
C ALA A 73 3.89 4.53 -2.57
N GLY A 74 3.12 3.79 -3.37
CA GLY A 74 2.32 4.37 -4.46
C GLY A 74 1.27 5.38 -3.97
N MET A 75 0.63 5.09 -2.83
CA MET A 75 -0.35 6.00 -2.24
C MET A 75 0.28 7.26 -1.64
N GLN A 76 1.52 7.18 -1.14
CA GLN A 76 2.26 8.34 -0.64
C GLN A 76 2.65 9.28 -1.79
N ILE A 77 3.13 8.73 -2.91
CA ILE A 77 3.48 9.52 -4.12
C ILE A 77 2.27 10.24 -4.69
N THR A 78 1.13 9.55 -4.75
CA THR A 78 -0.11 10.13 -5.29
C THR A 78 -0.83 11.05 -4.29
N GLY A 79 -0.29 11.25 -3.09
CA GLY A 79 -0.88 12.10 -2.06
C GLY A 79 -2.17 11.54 -1.44
N GLN A 80 -2.51 10.28 -1.72
CA GLN A 80 -3.71 9.62 -1.20
C GLN A 80 -3.57 9.27 0.28
N VAL A 81 -2.36 9.00 0.76
CA VAL A 81 -2.08 8.82 2.18
C VAL A 81 -0.94 9.72 2.63
N PRO A 82 -0.92 10.16 3.90
CA PRO A 82 0.17 11.00 4.39
C PRO A 82 1.51 10.26 4.30
N GLY A 83 2.54 10.94 3.79
CA GLY A 83 3.91 10.48 3.76
C GLY A 83 4.78 11.36 2.88
N SER A 84 6.08 11.36 3.16
CA SER A 84 7.09 12.01 2.33
C SER A 84 7.53 11.11 1.18
N GLU A 85 8.09 11.70 0.14
CA GLU A 85 8.71 10.96 -0.97
C GLU A 85 9.85 10.04 -0.48
N LYS A 86 10.57 10.46 0.56
CA LYS A 86 11.62 9.65 1.19
C LYS A 86 11.04 8.39 1.85
N GLU A 87 9.95 8.53 2.60
CA GLU A 87 9.24 7.37 3.18
C GLU A 87 8.71 6.45 2.07
N ALA A 88 8.17 7.03 0.99
CA ALA A 88 7.66 6.26 -0.14
C ALA A 88 8.77 5.46 -0.85
N PHE A 89 9.94 6.07 -1.08
CA PHE A 89 11.11 5.39 -1.62
C PHE A 89 11.58 4.25 -0.71
N GLN A 90 11.66 4.47 0.60
CA GLN A 90 12.04 3.42 1.56
C GLN A 90 11.07 2.24 1.54
N ASN A 91 9.77 2.51 1.47
CA ASN A 91 8.74 1.48 1.35
C ASN A 91 8.86 0.68 0.04
N ALA A 92 9.11 1.37 -1.08
CA ALA A 92 9.35 0.73 -2.37
C ALA A 92 10.62 -0.15 -2.34
N MET A 93 11.73 0.34 -1.78
CA MET A 93 12.95 -0.45 -1.59
C MET A 93 12.73 -1.66 -0.68
N THR A 94 11.92 -1.50 0.37
CA THR A 94 11.61 -2.60 1.30
C THR A 94 10.84 -3.71 0.57
N ALA A 95 9.79 -3.37 -0.19
CA ALA A 95 9.07 -4.35 -0.99
C ALA A 95 9.94 -4.98 -2.09
N CYS A 96 10.85 -4.22 -2.70
CA CYS A 96 11.82 -4.75 -3.66
C CYS A 96 12.73 -5.80 -3.02
N ASN A 97 13.26 -5.52 -1.83
CA ASN A 97 14.09 -6.48 -1.08
C ASN A 97 13.31 -7.73 -0.64
N MET A 98 11.98 -7.64 -0.55
CA MET A 98 11.08 -8.77 -0.31
C MET A 98 10.70 -9.52 -1.59
N GLY A 99 11.24 -9.13 -2.76
CA GLY A 99 11.05 -9.82 -4.03
C GLY A 99 9.93 -9.27 -4.93
N SER A 100 9.33 -8.13 -4.60
CA SER A 100 8.32 -7.50 -5.47
C SER A 100 9.00 -6.79 -6.65
N THR A 101 8.85 -7.34 -7.85
CA THR A 101 9.38 -6.76 -9.09
C THR A 101 8.80 -5.37 -9.37
N ASP A 102 7.50 -5.19 -9.12
CA ASP A 102 6.83 -3.89 -9.30
C ASP A 102 7.39 -2.83 -8.35
N ALA A 103 7.72 -3.22 -7.12
CA ALA A 103 8.37 -2.34 -6.17
C ALA A 103 9.80 -1.99 -6.55
N CYS A 104 10.55 -2.94 -7.13
CA CYS A 104 11.87 -2.66 -7.68
C CYS A 104 11.80 -1.66 -8.83
N PHE A 105 10.82 -1.81 -9.73
CA PHE A 105 10.59 -0.84 -10.80
C PHE A 105 10.25 0.54 -10.23
N LEU A 106 9.33 0.60 -9.26
CA LEU A 106 8.98 1.85 -8.59
C LEU A 106 10.20 2.51 -7.93
N ALA A 107 11.00 1.75 -7.19
CA ALA A 107 12.23 2.26 -6.57
C ALA A 107 13.23 2.79 -7.61
N ALA A 108 13.40 2.11 -8.75
CA ALA A 108 14.24 2.60 -9.84
C ALA A 108 13.73 3.93 -10.42
N THR A 109 12.41 4.11 -10.51
CA THR A 109 11.83 5.38 -10.96
C THR A 109 12.12 6.53 -10.00
N PHE A 110 12.08 6.29 -8.68
CA PHE A 110 12.50 7.27 -7.66
C PHE A 110 13.95 7.70 -7.86
N THR A 111 14.87 6.73 -8.03
CA THR A 111 16.30 7.01 -8.23
C THR A 111 16.53 7.83 -9.49
N ARG A 112 15.86 7.50 -10.60
CA ARG A 112 15.98 8.27 -11.85
C ARG A 112 15.43 9.70 -11.71
N ALA A 113 14.33 9.87 -10.98
CA ALA A 113 13.75 11.19 -10.72
C ALA A 113 14.53 12.01 -9.67
N GLY A 114 15.48 11.40 -8.95
CA GLY A 114 16.23 12.03 -7.86
C GLY A 114 15.39 12.25 -6.59
N LEU A 115 14.26 11.56 -6.47
CA LEU A 115 13.32 11.70 -5.35
C LEU A 115 13.73 10.75 -4.22
N GLY A 116 13.93 11.28 -2.99
CA GLY A 116 14.24 10.49 -1.80
C GLY A 116 15.67 9.95 -1.69
N THR A 117 16.47 10.02 -2.76
CA THR A 117 17.91 9.73 -2.75
C THR A 117 18.67 11.06 -2.75
N LYS A 118 19.64 11.25 -1.84
CA LYS A 118 20.67 12.28 -2.09
C LYS A 118 21.29 11.94 -3.43
N LYS A 119 21.01 12.75 -4.44
CA LYS A 119 21.59 12.61 -5.76
C LYS A 119 23.03 13.09 -5.68
N ASP A 120 23.93 12.25 -5.16
CA ASP A 120 25.35 12.37 -5.50
C ASP A 120 25.53 11.77 -6.90
N CYS A 121 24.89 12.39 -7.90
CA CYS A 121 25.24 12.14 -9.30
C CYS A 121 26.39 13.07 -9.65
N SER A 122 27.61 12.64 -9.40
CA SER A 122 28.72 12.92 -10.30
C SER A 122 28.52 12.09 -11.58
N CYS A 123 27.51 12.44 -12.38
CA CYS A 123 27.57 12.13 -13.81
C CYS A 123 28.50 13.18 -14.42
N GLY A 124 29.78 12.82 -14.54
CA GLY A 124 30.71 13.53 -15.39
C GLY A 124 30.21 13.44 -16.84
N LEU A 125 29.81 14.58 -17.37
CA LEU A 125 29.91 14.89 -18.80
C LEU A 125 31.34 15.35 -19.07
#